data_AF-C9S868-F1
#
_entry.id   AF-C9S868-F1
#
_cell.length_a   1.000
_cell.length_b   1.000
_cell.length_c   1.000
_cell.angle_alpha   90.00
_cell.angle_beta   90.00
_cell.angle_gamma   90.00
#
_symmetry.space_group_name_H-M   'P 1'
#
loop_
_entity.id
_entity.type
_entity.pdbx_description
1 polymer ?
#
loop_
_entity_poly.entity_id
_entity_poly.type
_entity_poly.pdbx_seq_one_letter_code
_entity_poly.pdbx_strand_id
1 'polypeptide(L)'
;MPQPLPSKEASLFRTLVRNYDDKQYKRGIKNADIILKKHPKHGDTQAMKALILNSQGKTDEAFALGKVALMADMKSHICWHVYGLLWRAVRKYDEAIKAYKQALAIDPDSAQILRDLALLQMQTRDYPGYVQSRITMLQAKSQLIQNWTALAVAHHLNGDLPAAEKVINMASTSAPSSTSRPPPSRASTGSPSWRSAPSTSRGSTRGTTPPTPTGPSSTATPTTPSITPSWRGPWLSTRPRRGSRSTTTLPPSTRAPTRPAACRSTF
;
A
#
# COMPACT_ATOMS: atom_id res chain seq x y z
N MET A 1 -12.82 26.26 -6.56
CA MET A 1 -11.36 26.49 -6.70
C MET A 1 -10.72 25.91 -5.45
N PRO A 2 -9.60 25.17 -5.55
CA PRO A 2 -8.87 24.73 -4.37
C PRO A 2 -8.59 25.98 -3.54
N GLN A 3 -9.09 26.00 -2.31
CA GLN A 3 -9.00 27.17 -1.44
C GLN A 3 -7.57 27.27 -0.94
N PRO A 4 -6.74 28.20 -1.46
CA PRO A 4 -5.36 28.27 -1.03
C PRO A 4 -5.33 28.69 0.44
N LEU A 5 -4.75 27.84 1.28
CA LEU A 5 -4.58 28.17 2.69
C LEU A 5 -3.62 29.35 2.83
N PRO A 6 -3.87 30.29 3.77
CA PRO A 6 -2.90 31.31 4.11
C PRO A 6 -1.60 30.67 4.63
N SER A 7 -0.47 31.38 4.53
CA SER A 7 0.87 30.84 4.78
C SER A 7 1.02 30.11 6.13
N LYS A 8 0.33 30.58 7.19
CA LYS A 8 0.33 29.95 8.52
C LYS A 8 -0.44 28.62 8.54
N GLU A 9 -1.61 28.56 7.92
CA GLU A 9 -2.41 27.33 7.82
C GLU A 9 -1.78 26.33 6.86
N ALA A 10 -1.11 26.79 5.81
CA ALA A 10 -0.33 25.96 4.91
C ALA A 10 0.88 25.31 5.62
N SER A 11 1.56 26.03 6.52
CA SER A 11 2.63 25.42 7.33
C SER A 11 2.08 24.38 8.30
N LEU A 12 0.94 24.67 8.95
CA LEU A 12 0.23 23.70 9.78
C LEU A 12 -0.18 22.45 8.98
N PHE A 13 -0.62 22.62 7.74
CA PHE A 13 -0.97 21.50 6.85
C PHE A 13 0.26 20.65 6.50
N ARG A 14 1.41 21.25 6.24
CA ARG A 14 2.66 20.49 6.04
C ARG A 14 3.05 19.71 7.30
N THR A 15 2.90 20.32 8.48
CA THR A 15 3.13 19.62 9.77
C THR A 15 2.11 18.50 9.99
N LEU A 16 0.85 18.68 9.56
CA LEU A 16 -0.17 17.63 9.60
C LEU A 16 0.25 16.41 8.78
N VAL A 17 0.73 16.61 7.54
CA VAL A 17 1.22 15.52 6.68
C VAL A 17 2.43 14.84 7.33
N ARG A 18 3.40 15.60 7.84
CA ARG A 18 4.56 15.03 8.55
C ARG A 18 4.13 14.21 9.78
N ASN A 19 3.16 14.69 10.56
CA ASN A 19 2.64 13.96 11.71
C ASN A 19 2.01 12.61 11.30
N TYR A 20 1.44 12.52 10.10
CA TYR A 20 0.95 11.25 9.57
C TYR A 20 2.10 10.30 9.24
N ASP A 21 3.16 10.79 8.59
CA ASP A 21 4.36 10.00 8.29
C ASP A 21 5.05 9.50 9.57
N ASP A 22 5.14 10.36 10.59
CA ASP A 22 5.70 10.05 11.92
C ASP A 22 4.76 9.19 12.79
N LYS A 23 3.58 8.80 12.26
CA LYS A 23 2.52 8.06 12.98
C LYS A 23 2.00 8.75 14.24
N GLN A 24 2.21 10.07 14.36
CA GLN A 24 1.71 10.90 15.46
C GLN A 24 0.25 11.32 15.23
N TYR A 25 -0.65 10.34 15.14
CA TYR A 25 -2.04 10.55 14.74
C TYR A 25 -2.82 11.53 15.63
N LYS A 26 -2.60 11.50 16.94
CA LYS A 26 -3.28 12.43 17.89
C LYS A 26 -2.93 13.89 17.63
N ARG A 27 -1.66 14.18 17.33
CA ARG A 27 -1.20 15.54 16.98
C ARG A 27 -1.66 15.94 15.59
N GLY A 28 -1.67 15.00 14.64
CA GLY A 28 -2.26 15.18 13.32
C GLY A 28 -3.72 15.66 13.41
N ILE A 29 -4.59 14.93 14.12
CA ILE A 29 -6.00 15.32 14.25
C ILE A 29 -6.16 16.71 14.87
N LYS A 30 -5.38 17.04 15.91
CA LYS A 30 -5.41 18.39 16.53
C LYS A 30 -5.05 19.48 15.51
N ASN A 31 -3.99 19.29 14.72
CA ASN A 31 -3.60 20.25 13.69
C ASN A 31 -4.65 20.38 12.59
N ALA A 32 -5.25 19.26 12.18
CA ALA A 32 -6.37 19.28 11.23
C ALA A 32 -7.56 20.08 11.78
N ASP A 33 -7.94 19.87 13.04
CA ASP A 33 -9.04 20.59 13.69
C ASP A 33 -8.79 22.10 13.80
N ILE A 34 -7.54 22.52 14.05
CA ILE A 34 -7.17 23.95 14.05
C ILE A 34 -7.41 24.59 12.68
N ILE A 35 -7.02 23.90 11.60
CA ILE A 35 -7.22 24.39 10.23
C ILE A 35 -8.72 24.40 9.91
N LEU A 36 -9.46 23.34 10.24
CA LEU A 36 -10.88 23.22 9.95
C LEU A 36 -11.76 24.20 10.73
N LYS A 37 -11.34 24.64 11.93
CA LYS A 37 -12.02 25.71 12.67
C LYS A 37 -12.05 27.04 11.90
N LYS A 38 -10.96 27.36 11.19
CA LYS A 38 -10.86 28.59 10.38
C LYS A 38 -11.41 28.39 8.97
N HIS A 39 -11.15 27.22 8.39
CA HIS A 39 -11.52 26.87 7.02
C HIS A 39 -12.30 25.54 7.00
N PRO A 40 -13.59 25.55 7.39
CA PRO A 40 -14.37 24.33 7.49
C PRO A 40 -14.62 23.66 6.14
N LYS A 41 -14.52 24.41 5.02
CA LYS A 41 -14.70 23.92 3.64
C LYS A 41 -13.40 23.46 2.97
N HIS A 42 -12.29 23.36 3.68
CA HIS A 42 -11.02 22.93 3.08
C HIS A 42 -10.98 21.40 2.92
N GLY A 43 -11.24 20.93 1.70
CA GLY A 43 -11.33 19.50 1.37
C GLY A 43 -10.08 18.70 1.72
N ASP A 44 -8.88 19.21 1.40
CA ASP A 44 -7.64 18.45 1.60
C ASP A 44 -7.35 18.18 3.08
N THR A 45 -7.70 19.10 3.98
CA THR A 45 -7.54 18.89 5.43
C THR A 45 -8.55 17.86 5.94
N GLN A 46 -9.79 17.90 5.45
CA GLN A 46 -10.79 16.88 5.79
C GLN A 46 -10.35 15.49 5.30
N ALA A 47 -9.80 15.42 4.09
CA ALA A 47 -9.24 14.20 3.52
C ALA A 47 -8.04 13.69 4.37
N MET A 48 -7.09 14.54 4.72
CA MET A 48 -5.97 14.15 5.61
C MET A 48 -6.44 13.67 6.98
N LYS A 49 -7.45 14.32 7.57
CA LYS A 49 -8.05 13.85 8.83
C LYS A 49 -8.69 12.46 8.65
N ALA A 50 -9.41 12.23 7.55
CA ALA A 50 -9.97 10.92 7.23
C ALA A 50 -8.89 9.84 7.10
N LEU A 51 -7.78 10.14 6.42
CA LEU A 51 -6.66 9.22 6.27
C LEU A 51 -6.03 8.83 7.63
N ILE A 52 -5.87 9.81 8.53
CA ILE A 52 -5.39 9.57 9.88
C ILE A 52 -6.35 8.70 10.68
N LEU A 53 -7.67 8.95 10.60
CA LEU A 53 -8.69 8.15 11.29
C LEU A 53 -8.71 6.70 10.79
N ASN A 54 -8.56 6.51 9.47
CA ASN A 54 -8.44 5.18 8.88
C ASN A 54 -7.23 4.42 9.45
N SER A 55 -6.11 5.10 9.65
CA SER A 55 -4.90 4.52 10.25
C SER A 55 -5.06 4.20 11.74
N GLN A 56 -6.04 4.82 12.42
CA GLN A 56 -6.43 4.48 13.78
C GLN A 56 -7.43 3.30 13.85
N GLY A 57 -7.83 2.73 12.71
CA GLY A 57 -8.82 1.66 12.63
C GLY A 57 -10.28 2.15 12.58
N LYS A 58 -10.51 3.47 12.55
CA LYS A 58 -11.84 4.07 12.45
C LYS A 58 -12.25 4.24 10.99
N THR A 59 -12.42 3.12 10.29
CA THR A 59 -12.70 3.09 8.86
C THR A 59 -14.00 3.82 8.50
N ASP A 60 -15.07 3.61 9.26
CA ASP A 60 -16.40 4.14 8.92
C ASP A 60 -16.46 5.67 9.05
N GLU A 61 -15.89 6.21 10.15
CA GLU A 61 -15.73 7.66 10.34
C GLU A 61 -14.87 8.26 9.21
N ALA A 62 -13.83 7.54 8.78
CA ALA A 62 -12.96 7.99 7.69
C ALA A 62 -13.70 8.05 6.35
N PHE A 63 -14.55 7.07 6.02
CA PHE A 63 -15.37 7.14 4.80
C PHE A 63 -16.38 8.28 4.82
N ALA A 64 -17.01 8.52 5.97
CA ALA A 64 -17.94 9.64 6.12
C ALA A 64 -17.22 10.97 5.86
N LEU A 65 -16.06 11.19 6.49
CA LEU A 65 -15.26 12.40 6.28
C LEU A 65 -14.67 12.49 4.87
N GLY A 66 -14.23 11.38 4.27
CA GLY A 66 -13.73 11.35 2.90
C GLY A 66 -14.79 11.76 1.87
N LYS A 67 -16.05 11.37 2.07
CA LYS A 67 -17.17 11.82 1.22
C LYS A 67 -17.44 13.31 1.39
N VAL A 68 -17.41 13.83 2.62
CA VAL A 68 -17.55 15.27 2.88
C VAL A 68 -16.41 16.06 2.23
N ALA A 69 -15.18 15.54 2.28
CA ALA A 69 -14.01 16.15 1.63
C ALA A 69 -14.19 16.27 0.11
N LEU A 70 -14.68 15.21 -0.54
CA LEU A 70 -14.98 15.24 -1.98
C LEU A 70 -16.12 16.20 -2.34
N MET A 71 -17.14 16.31 -1.48
CA MET A 71 -18.21 17.30 -1.68
C MET A 71 -17.72 18.74 -1.48
N ALA A 72 -16.75 18.95 -0.59
CA ALA A 72 -16.14 20.25 -0.35
C ALA A 72 -15.23 20.67 -1.52
N ASP A 73 -14.41 19.75 -2.04
CA ASP A 73 -13.55 20.00 -3.20
C ASP A 73 -13.40 18.79 -4.12
N MET A 74 -14.29 18.72 -5.11
CA MET A 74 -14.30 17.65 -6.12
C MET A 74 -13.16 17.77 -7.15
N LYS A 75 -12.51 18.94 -7.23
CA LYS A 75 -11.41 19.21 -8.18
C LYS A 75 -10.03 18.98 -7.56
N SER A 76 -9.95 18.56 -6.29
CA SER A 76 -8.67 18.25 -5.66
C SER A 76 -8.25 16.81 -5.91
N HIS A 77 -7.06 16.62 -6.50
CA HIS A 77 -6.46 15.30 -6.69
C HIS A 77 -6.15 14.62 -5.33
N ILE A 78 -5.84 15.40 -4.29
CA ILE A 78 -5.53 14.90 -2.93
C ILE A 78 -6.77 14.24 -2.33
N CYS A 79 -7.94 14.86 -2.49
CA CYS A 79 -9.20 14.30 -1.99
C CYS A 79 -9.53 12.95 -2.65
N TRP A 80 -9.38 12.86 -3.98
CA TRP A 80 -9.57 11.60 -4.72
C TRP A 80 -8.53 10.53 -4.37
N HIS A 81 -7.26 10.94 -4.19
CA HIS A 81 -6.18 10.04 -3.78
C HIS A 81 -6.45 9.43 -2.40
N VAL A 82 -6.81 10.26 -1.41
CA VAL A 82 -7.20 9.77 -0.09
C VAL A 82 -8.39 8.84 -0.16
N TYR A 83 -9.42 9.20 -0.94
CA TYR A 83 -10.59 8.35 -1.09
C TYR A 83 -10.23 6.98 -1.66
N GLY A 84 -9.32 6.91 -2.63
CA GLY A 84 -8.76 5.65 -3.13
C GLY A 84 -7.99 4.86 -2.07
N LEU A 85 -7.20 5.53 -1.21
CA LEU A 85 -6.51 4.90 -0.08
C LEU A 85 -7.49 4.29 0.94
N LEU A 86 -8.62 4.94 1.20
CA LEU A 86 -9.67 4.40 2.07
C LEU A 86 -10.27 3.11 1.49
N TRP A 87 -10.62 3.09 0.19
CA TRP A 87 -11.11 1.88 -0.48
C TRP A 87 -10.08 0.75 -0.49
N ARG A 88 -8.81 1.08 -0.69
CA ARG A 88 -7.70 0.13 -0.61
C ARG A 88 -7.61 -0.51 0.79
N ALA A 89 -7.85 0.25 1.86
CA ALA A 89 -7.85 -0.28 3.23
C ALA A 89 -8.97 -1.31 3.48
N VAL A 90 -10.12 -1.15 2.82
CA VAL A 90 -11.25 -2.11 2.88
C VAL A 90 -11.10 -3.24 1.84
N ARG A 91 -9.95 -3.33 1.16
CA ARG A 91 -9.66 -4.34 0.11
C ARG A 91 -10.60 -4.28 -1.10
N LYS A 92 -11.26 -3.15 -1.30
CA LYS A 92 -12.10 -2.86 -2.46
C LYS A 92 -11.26 -2.19 -3.54
N TYR A 93 -10.53 -3.02 -4.27
CA TYR A 93 -9.50 -2.56 -5.21
C TYR A 93 -10.08 -1.92 -6.47
N ASP A 94 -11.25 -2.37 -6.93
CA ASP A 94 -11.90 -1.82 -8.12
C ASP A 94 -12.34 -0.36 -7.91
N GLU A 95 -12.96 -0.08 -6.77
CA GLU A 95 -13.34 1.29 -6.38
C GLU A 95 -12.11 2.17 -6.13
N ALA A 96 -11.03 1.61 -5.55
CA ALA A 96 -9.78 2.33 -5.35
C ALA A 96 -9.14 2.75 -6.69
N ILE A 97 -9.08 1.84 -7.68
CA ILE A 97 -8.55 2.12 -9.01
C ILE A 97 -9.37 3.24 -9.69
N LYS A 98 -10.70 3.22 -9.58
CA LYS A 98 -11.56 4.29 -10.12
C LYS A 98 -11.24 5.64 -9.49
N ALA A 99 -11.08 5.69 -8.17
CA ALA A 99 -10.72 6.91 -7.46
C ALA A 99 -9.33 7.44 -7.88
N TYR A 100 -8.33 6.57 -8.02
CA TYR A 100 -7.00 6.97 -8.50
C TYR A 100 -7.01 7.46 -9.95
N LYS A 101 -7.80 6.84 -10.83
CA LYS A 101 -7.97 7.32 -12.21
C LYS A 101 -8.59 8.73 -12.25
N GLN A 102 -9.57 9.03 -11.38
CA GLN A 102 -10.12 10.38 -11.26
C GLN A 102 -9.08 11.37 -10.73
N ALA A 103 -8.26 10.96 -9.76
CA ALA A 103 -7.19 11.81 -9.25
C ALA A 103 -6.14 12.14 -10.34
N LEU A 104 -5.75 11.15 -11.15
CA LEU A 104 -4.83 11.32 -12.27
C LEU A 104 -5.43 12.11 -13.44
N ALA A 105 -6.75 12.12 -13.61
CA ALA A 105 -7.39 12.98 -14.59
C ALA A 105 -7.28 14.47 -14.22
N ILE A 106 -7.11 14.77 -12.93
CA ILE A 106 -6.89 16.14 -12.42
C ILE A 106 -5.41 16.48 -12.45
N ASP A 107 -4.55 15.58 -11.94
CA ASP A 107 -3.10 15.73 -11.92
C ASP A 107 -2.42 14.47 -12.48
N PRO A 108 -2.11 14.44 -13.79
CA PRO A 108 -1.56 13.27 -14.46
C PRO A 108 -0.12 12.95 -14.05
N ASP A 109 0.62 13.94 -13.52
CA ASP A 109 2.06 13.82 -13.23
C ASP A 109 2.35 13.43 -11.78
N SER A 110 1.30 13.19 -10.98
CA SER A 110 1.45 12.82 -9.58
C SER A 110 2.10 11.45 -9.39
N ALA A 111 3.41 11.44 -9.13
CA ALA A 111 4.20 10.22 -8.97
C ALA A 111 3.71 9.32 -7.82
N GLN A 112 3.14 9.89 -6.75
CA GLN A 112 2.59 9.16 -5.62
C GLN A 112 1.37 8.35 -6.05
N ILE A 113 0.44 8.98 -6.77
CA ILE A 113 -0.79 8.34 -7.22
C ILE A 113 -0.49 7.27 -8.28
N LEU A 114 0.42 7.55 -9.21
CA LEU A 114 0.87 6.59 -10.21
C LEU A 114 1.48 5.33 -9.56
N ARG A 115 2.28 5.48 -8.49
CA ARG A 115 2.84 4.35 -7.75
C ARG A 115 1.77 3.51 -7.07
N ASP A 116 0.82 4.15 -6.39
CA ASP A 116 -0.28 3.45 -5.71
C ASP A 116 -1.18 2.72 -6.69
N LEU A 117 -1.50 3.36 -7.83
CA LEU A 117 -2.25 2.74 -8.91
C LEU A 117 -1.51 1.54 -9.51
N ALA A 118 -0.22 1.69 -9.83
CA ALA A 118 0.59 0.64 -10.41
C ALA A 118 0.70 -0.59 -9.49
N LEU A 119 0.84 -0.37 -8.17
CA LEU A 119 0.83 -1.45 -7.18
C LEU A 119 -0.52 -2.19 -7.15
N LEU A 120 -1.63 -1.45 -7.18
CA LEU A 120 -2.96 -2.05 -7.22
C LEU A 120 -3.21 -2.82 -8.50
N GLN A 121 -2.86 -2.27 -9.66
CA GLN A 121 -3.02 -2.95 -10.95
C GLN A 121 -2.25 -4.26 -11.01
N MET A 122 -1.04 -4.29 -10.46
CA MET A 122 -0.27 -5.54 -10.33
C MET A 122 -1.00 -6.55 -9.43
N GLN A 123 -1.60 -6.10 -8.33
CA GLN A 123 -2.35 -6.96 -7.41
C GLN A 123 -3.65 -7.49 -8.03
N THR A 124 -4.36 -6.68 -8.81
CA THR A 124 -5.61 -7.06 -9.50
C THR A 124 -5.36 -7.74 -10.85
N ARG A 125 -4.10 -7.85 -11.29
CA ARG A 125 -3.68 -8.40 -12.59
C ARG A 125 -4.20 -7.62 -13.80
N ASP A 126 -4.44 -6.32 -13.65
CA ASP A 126 -4.68 -5.39 -14.75
C ASP A 126 -3.34 -5.00 -15.40
N TYR A 127 -2.75 -5.92 -16.16
CA TYR A 127 -1.46 -5.73 -16.84
C TYR A 127 -1.48 -4.64 -17.93
N PRO A 128 -2.53 -4.52 -18.78
CA PRO A 128 -2.59 -3.46 -19.77
C PRO A 128 -2.58 -2.06 -19.13
N GLY A 129 -3.37 -1.87 -18.07
CA GLY A 129 -3.37 -0.62 -17.31
C GLY A 129 -2.02 -0.37 -16.61
N TYR A 130 -1.37 -1.43 -16.11
CA TYR A 130 -0.06 -1.33 -15.46
C TYR A 130 1.03 -0.84 -16.42
N VAL A 131 1.04 -1.32 -17.67
CA VAL A 131 1.97 -0.84 -18.71
C VAL A 131 1.81 0.66 -18.93
N GLN A 132 0.57 1.16 -19.07
CA GLN A 132 0.31 2.60 -19.26
C GLN A 132 0.83 3.44 -18.09
N SER A 133 0.56 3.01 -16.85
CA SER A 133 1.06 3.66 -15.64
C SER A 133 2.59 3.69 -15.59
N ARG A 134 3.28 2.65 -16.07
CA ARG A 134 4.75 2.61 -16.12
C ARG A 134 5.34 3.50 -17.22
N ILE A 135 4.64 3.63 -18.35
CA ILE A 135 5.05 4.54 -19.42
C ILE A 135 5.00 5.99 -18.93
N THR A 136 3.93 6.42 -18.27
CA THR A 136 3.83 7.79 -17.73
C THR A 136 4.90 8.04 -16.66
N MET A 137 5.15 7.08 -15.77
CA MET A 137 6.24 7.18 -14.79
C MET A 137 7.63 7.28 -15.44
N LEU A 138 7.86 6.57 -16.56
CA LEU A 138 9.10 6.64 -17.32
C LEU A 138 9.28 8.00 -18.00
N GLN A 139 8.21 8.55 -18.59
CA GLN A 139 8.23 9.88 -19.20
C GLN A 139 8.58 10.96 -18.17
N ALA A 140 8.01 10.88 -16.96
CA ALA A 140 8.31 11.82 -15.89
C ALA A 140 9.75 11.71 -15.38
N LYS A 141 10.32 10.51 -15.33
CA LYS A 141 11.69 10.26 -14.84
C LYS A 141 12.42 9.21 -15.67
N SER A 142 12.87 9.62 -16.86
CA SER A 142 13.54 8.75 -17.83
C SER A 142 14.96 8.34 -17.45
N GLN A 143 15.61 9.10 -16.57
CA GLN A 143 17.01 8.88 -16.17
C GLN A 143 17.20 7.69 -15.22
N LEU A 144 16.13 7.21 -14.58
CA LEU A 144 16.19 6.13 -13.60
C LEU A 144 16.04 4.78 -14.29
N ILE A 145 17.08 3.94 -14.23
CA ILE A 145 17.04 2.56 -14.75
C ILE A 145 15.95 1.71 -14.08
N GLN A 146 15.56 2.06 -12.85
CA GLN A 146 14.44 1.44 -12.13
C GLN A 146 13.11 1.58 -12.87
N ASN A 147 12.89 2.70 -13.57
CA ASN A 147 11.65 2.90 -14.32
C ASN A 147 11.65 2.09 -15.62
N TRP A 148 12.80 1.99 -16.29
CA TRP A 148 12.98 1.14 -17.46
C TRP A 148 12.79 -0.35 -17.14
N THR A 149 13.42 -0.83 -16.07
CA THR A 149 13.26 -2.22 -15.61
C THR A 149 11.81 -2.52 -15.21
N ALA A 150 11.14 -1.60 -14.50
CA ALA A 150 9.74 -1.75 -14.16
C ALA A 150 8.80 -1.79 -15.37
N LEU A 151 9.11 -1.03 -16.43
CA LEU A 151 8.36 -1.08 -17.70
C LEU A 151 8.59 -2.39 -18.45
N ALA A 152 9.83 -2.89 -18.49
CA ALA A 152 10.14 -4.19 -19.10
C ALA A 152 9.39 -5.33 -18.40
N VAL A 153 9.36 -5.31 -17.06
CA VAL A 153 8.56 -6.27 -16.27
C VAL A 153 7.06 -6.12 -16.57
N ALA A 154 6.56 -4.89 -16.76
CA ALA A 154 5.16 -4.68 -17.12
C ALA A 154 4.80 -5.33 -18.47
N HIS A 155 5.63 -5.15 -19.50
CA HIS A 155 5.43 -5.81 -20.81
C HIS A 155 5.55 -7.33 -20.72
N HIS A 156 6.51 -7.83 -19.95
CA HIS A 156 6.65 -9.28 -19.71
C HIS A 156 5.40 -9.87 -19.05
N LEU A 157 4.87 -9.23 -18.01
CA LEU A 157 3.64 -9.66 -17.34
C LEU A 157 2.40 -9.56 -18.24
N ASN A 158 2.39 -8.61 -19.18
CA ASN A 158 1.34 -8.49 -20.18
C ASN A 158 1.45 -9.53 -21.31
N GLY A 159 2.53 -10.32 -21.36
CA GLY A 159 2.80 -11.32 -22.41
C GLY A 159 3.45 -10.76 -23.68
N ASP A 160 3.74 -9.45 -23.72
CA ASP A 160 4.40 -8.79 -24.84
C ASP A 160 5.92 -8.83 -24.67
N LEU A 161 6.49 -10.02 -24.91
CA LEU A 161 7.93 -10.27 -24.86
C LEU A 161 8.75 -9.40 -25.83
N PRO A 162 8.35 -9.18 -27.11
CA PRO A 162 9.16 -8.37 -28.01
C PRO A 162 9.22 -6.90 -27.58
N ALA A 163 8.13 -6.34 -27.04
CA ALA A 163 8.19 -4.99 -26.46
C ALA A 163 9.10 -4.94 -25.22
N ALA A 164 9.07 -5.96 -24.36
CA ALA A 164 9.94 -6.02 -23.19
C ALA A 164 11.43 -6.03 -23.58
N GLU A 165 11.81 -6.83 -24.58
CA GLU A 165 13.19 -6.87 -25.09
C GLU A 165 13.63 -5.50 -25.63
N LYS A 166 12.77 -4.85 -26.42
CA LYS A 166 13.02 -3.50 -26.93
C LYS A 166 13.28 -2.50 -25.81
N VAL A 167 12.47 -2.54 -24.75
CA VAL A 167 12.61 -1.64 -23.58
C VAL A 167 13.93 -1.90 -22.84
N ILE A 168 14.33 -3.16 -22.67
CA ILE A 168 15.61 -3.52 -22.03
C ILE A 168 16.80 -3.03 -22.86
N ASN A 169 16.76 -3.22 -24.18
CA ASN A 169 17.80 -2.76 -25.09
C ASN A 169 17.93 -1.23 -25.04
N MET A 170 16.81 -0.51 -25.08
CA MET A 170 16.78 0.96 -24.91
C MET A 170 17.38 1.39 -23.56
N ALA A 171 17.04 0.68 -22.48
CA ALA A 171 17.59 0.96 -21.16
C ALA A 171 19.12 0.83 -21.14
N SER A 172 19.66 -0.24 -21.75
CA SER A 172 21.11 -0.50 -21.82
C SER A 172 21.88 0.53 -22.65
N THR A 173 21.26 1.10 -23.69
CA THR A 173 21.87 2.16 -24.51
C THR A 173 21.85 3.52 -23.81
N SER A 174 20.80 3.77 -23.02
CA SER A 174 20.63 5.04 -22.28
C SER A 174 21.53 5.16 -21.05
N ALA A 175 21.95 4.04 -20.46
CA ALA A 175 22.90 4.04 -19.35
C ALA A 175 24.34 4.02 -19.91
N PRO A 176 25.18 5.04 -19.63
CA PRO A 176 26.59 4.91 -19.92
C PRO A 176 27.14 3.72 -19.13
N SER A 177 27.90 2.88 -19.82
CA SER A 177 28.47 1.63 -19.32
C SER A 177 29.22 1.84 -18.00
N SER A 178 28.54 1.66 -16.87
CA SER A 178 29.21 1.35 -15.62
C SER A 178 29.63 -0.12 -15.68
N THR A 179 30.78 -0.32 -16.32
CA THR A 179 31.66 -1.46 -16.13
C THR A 179 31.01 -2.82 -16.42
N SER A 180 31.14 -3.28 -17.66
CA SER A 180 31.31 -4.71 -17.89
C SER A 180 32.54 -5.16 -17.08
N ARG A 181 32.34 -5.63 -15.85
CA ARG A 181 33.36 -6.43 -15.20
C ARG A 181 33.45 -7.70 -16.03
N PRO A 182 34.56 -7.97 -16.74
CA PRO A 182 34.66 -9.21 -17.49
C PRO A 182 34.44 -10.36 -16.51
N PRO A 183 33.76 -11.45 -16.92
CA PRO A 183 33.71 -12.64 -16.08
C PRO A 183 35.14 -12.97 -15.68
N PRO A 184 35.44 -13.31 -14.41
CA PRO A 184 36.77 -13.71 -14.03
C PRO A 184 37.19 -14.80 -15.00
N SER A 185 38.26 -14.55 -15.75
CA SER A 185 38.79 -15.54 -16.69
C SER A 185 38.94 -16.83 -15.90
N ARG A 186 38.32 -17.89 -16.41
CA ARG A 186 38.43 -19.22 -15.82
C ARG A 186 39.88 -19.63 -16.00
N ALA A 187 40.73 -19.24 -15.04
CA ALA A 187 42.13 -19.63 -15.00
C ALA A 187 42.16 -21.15 -15.08
N SER A 188 42.85 -21.63 -16.12
CA SER A 188 43.07 -23.04 -16.36
C SER A 188 43.59 -23.71 -15.09
N THR A 189 42.91 -24.80 -14.75
CA THR A 189 43.31 -25.86 -13.81
C THR A 189 44.82 -25.92 -13.55
N GLY A 190 45.22 -25.44 -12.37
CA GLY A 190 46.47 -25.80 -11.71
C GLY A 190 46.12 -26.38 -10.34
N SER A 191 46.33 -27.69 -10.19
CA SER A 191 46.01 -28.48 -8.99
C SER A 191 46.63 -27.90 -7.70
N PRO A 192 45.93 -27.86 -6.55
CA PRO A 192 46.56 -27.50 -5.29
C PRO A 192 47.46 -28.65 -4.81
N SER A 193 48.78 -28.51 -4.96
CA SER A 193 49.73 -29.37 -4.27
C SER A 193 49.80 -28.94 -2.80
N TRP A 194 49.28 -29.78 -1.91
CA TRP A 194 49.52 -29.68 -0.47
C TRP A 194 51.03 -29.70 -0.22
N ARG A 195 51.60 -28.54 0.17
CA ARG A 195 52.99 -28.47 0.62
C ARG A 195 53.00 -28.06 2.09
N SER A 196 53.57 -28.97 2.87
CA SER A 196 53.65 -29.00 4.32
C SER A 196 54.27 -27.74 4.91
N ALA A 197 53.70 -27.24 6.01
CA ALA A 197 54.31 -26.23 6.86
C ALA A 197 55.43 -26.86 7.71
N PRO A 198 56.60 -26.19 7.92
CA PRO A 198 57.59 -26.67 8.87
C PRO A 198 57.23 -26.23 10.30
N SER A 199 57.42 -27.17 11.22
CA SER A 199 57.40 -26.99 12.67
C SER A 199 58.66 -26.31 13.18
N THR A 200 58.53 -25.20 13.91
CA THR A 200 59.53 -24.82 14.92
C THR A 200 58.90 -24.03 16.06
N SER A 201 59.58 -24.09 17.20
CA SER A 201 59.06 -24.16 18.56
C SER A 201 59.25 -22.89 19.41
N ARG A 202 58.42 -22.80 20.46
CA ARG A 202 58.67 -22.30 21.84
C ARG A 202 58.71 -20.78 22.13
N GLY A 203 57.96 -20.43 23.20
CA GLY A 203 58.13 -19.26 24.07
C GLY A 203 56.78 -18.71 24.58
N SER A 204 56.15 -19.32 25.60
CA SER A 204 56.03 -18.81 26.99
C SER A 204 55.70 -17.30 27.08
N THR A 205 54.51 -16.90 27.54
CA THR A 205 54.27 -16.54 28.95
C THR A 205 52.76 -16.33 29.28
N ARG A 206 52.39 -16.71 30.52
CA ARG A 206 51.24 -16.32 31.40
C ARG A 206 50.07 -15.53 30.78
N GLY A 207 48.81 -15.95 30.90
CA GLY A 207 48.01 -16.15 32.12
C GLY A 207 47.00 -14.99 32.22
N THR A 208 45.70 -15.20 32.00
CA THR A 208 44.66 -15.21 33.06
C THR A 208 43.30 -15.67 32.49
N THR A 209 42.59 -16.52 33.23
CA THR A 209 41.20 -16.97 32.98
C THR A 209 40.21 -16.17 33.82
N PRO A 210 38.97 -15.88 33.35
CA PRO A 210 37.90 -15.37 34.21
C PRO A 210 37.07 -16.52 34.83
N PRO A 211 36.58 -16.39 36.08
CA PRO A 211 35.84 -17.45 36.74
C PRO A 211 34.31 -17.36 36.55
N THR A 212 33.70 -18.54 36.51
CA THR A 212 32.27 -18.82 36.69
C THR A 212 31.93 -18.88 38.18
N PRO A 213 30.73 -18.47 38.64
CA PRO A 213 30.28 -18.82 39.99
C PRO A 213 29.04 -19.73 40.00
N THR A 214 29.07 -20.75 40.87
CA THR A 214 27.92 -21.58 41.26
C THR A 214 27.83 -21.72 42.78
N GLY A 215 26.66 -21.41 43.35
CA GLY A 215 26.02 -21.98 44.57
C GLY A 215 26.29 -21.30 45.94
N PRO A 216 25.54 -21.62 47.03
CA PRO A 216 24.23 -22.30 47.15
C PRO A 216 23.23 -21.72 48.24
N SER A 217 21.98 -22.19 48.19
CA SER A 217 20.93 -22.41 49.24
C SER A 217 20.89 -21.66 50.59
N SER A 218 19.70 -21.11 50.96
CA SER A 218 18.94 -21.50 52.18
C SER A 218 17.54 -20.83 52.31
N THR A 219 16.53 -21.66 52.61
CA THR A 219 15.30 -21.48 53.44
C THR A 219 14.52 -20.16 53.49
N ALA A 220 13.22 -20.21 53.11
CA ALA A 220 12.05 -20.05 54.02
C ALA A 220 10.72 -19.87 53.25
N THR A 221 9.80 -20.83 53.40
CA THR A 221 8.32 -20.67 53.33
C THR A 221 7.79 -20.25 54.73
N PRO A 222 6.51 -19.86 54.98
CA PRO A 222 5.27 -20.02 54.20
C PRO A 222 4.46 -18.69 54.06
N THR A 223 3.33 -18.56 53.35
CA THR A 223 1.97 -18.87 53.84
C THR A 223 0.96 -18.52 52.73
N THR A 224 0.00 -19.41 52.47
CA THR A 224 -1.20 -19.18 51.65
C THR A 224 -2.19 -18.27 52.38
N PRO A 225 -3.15 -17.60 51.70
CA PRO A 225 -4.47 -18.22 51.69
C PRO A 225 -5.23 -18.11 50.36
N SER A 226 -5.93 -19.20 50.08
CA SER A 226 -7.06 -19.36 49.18
C SER A 226 -8.22 -18.42 49.52
N ILE A 227 -8.71 -17.64 48.56
CA ILE A 227 -10.10 -17.13 48.58
C ILE A 227 -10.64 -17.15 47.14
N THR A 228 -11.48 -18.14 46.85
CA THR A 228 -12.59 -18.04 45.89
C THR A 228 -13.62 -17.03 46.41
N PRO A 229 -14.36 -16.35 45.53
CA PRO A 229 -15.79 -16.68 45.54
C PRO A 229 -16.41 -16.80 44.14
N SER A 230 -17.19 -17.87 44.06
CA SER A 230 -18.38 -18.08 43.22
C SER A 230 -19.13 -16.81 42.83
N TRP A 231 -19.41 -16.67 41.54
CA TRP A 231 -20.64 -16.05 41.05
C TRP A 231 -21.29 -16.95 40.01
N ARG A 232 -22.23 -17.78 40.48
CA ARG A 232 -23.34 -18.30 39.68
C ARG A 232 -24.48 -17.28 39.79
N GLY A 233 -25.08 -16.91 38.67
CA GLY A 233 -26.33 -16.16 38.62
C GLY A 233 -26.86 -16.10 37.18
N PRO A 234 -28.15 -16.34 36.94
CA PRO A 234 -28.64 -16.94 35.71
C PRO A 234 -29.15 -15.89 34.72
N TRP A 235 -28.75 -15.99 33.45
CA TRP A 235 -29.46 -15.29 32.38
C TRP A 235 -30.02 -16.29 31.39
N LEU A 236 -31.34 -16.23 31.32
CA LEU A 236 -32.22 -17.10 30.58
C LEU A 236 -31.83 -17.18 29.10
N SER A 237 -31.77 -18.42 28.65
CA SER A 237 -31.96 -18.80 27.27
C SER A 237 -33.34 -18.38 26.78
N THR A 238 -33.40 -17.46 25.82
CA THR A 238 -34.53 -17.36 24.89
C THR A 238 -33.99 -17.13 23.47
N ARG A 239 -33.77 -18.25 22.77
CA ARG A 239 -33.73 -18.29 21.30
C ARG A 239 -35.10 -17.89 20.76
N PRO A 240 -35.21 -16.98 19.78
CA PRO A 240 -36.39 -16.93 18.93
C PRO A 240 -36.29 -18.01 17.86
N ARG A 241 -37.40 -18.74 17.77
CA ARG A 241 -37.73 -19.78 16.80
C ARG A 241 -37.54 -19.32 15.35
N ARG A 242 -37.02 -20.27 14.58
CA ARG A 242 -37.20 -20.45 13.14
C ARG A 242 -38.70 -20.51 12.81
N GLY A 243 -39.23 -19.48 12.15
CA GLY A 243 -40.54 -19.47 11.48
C GLY A 243 -40.30 -19.22 9.99
N SER A 244 -40.47 -20.26 9.17
CA SER A 244 -41.64 -20.47 8.30
C SER A 244 -41.49 -19.76 6.96
N ARG A 245 -41.17 -20.57 5.94
CA ARG A 245 -41.31 -20.26 4.51
C ARG A 245 -42.74 -19.79 4.25
N SER A 246 -42.87 -18.66 3.57
CA SER A 246 -44.04 -18.31 2.78
C SER A 246 -43.58 -18.04 1.36
N THR A 247 -43.89 -19.02 0.51
CA THR A 247 -43.88 -18.97 -0.95
C THR A 247 -44.97 -18.01 -1.40
N THR A 248 -44.58 -16.94 -2.11
CA THR A 248 -45.49 -16.11 -2.91
C THR A 248 -44.76 -15.84 -4.23
N THR A 249 -44.90 -16.73 -5.22
CA THR A 249 -45.83 -16.61 -6.35
C THR A 249 -45.53 -15.40 -7.24
N LEU A 250 -44.74 -15.63 -8.28
CA LEU A 250 -44.65 -14.81 -9.49
C LEU A 250 -45.93 -14.93 -10.33
N PRO A 251 -46.36 -13.86 -11.02
CA PRO A 251 -47.18 -13.98 -12.23
C PRO A 251 -46.47 -13.30 -13.43
N PRO A 252 -46.92 -13.49 -14.69
CA PRO A 252 -46.20 -14.30 -15.66
C PRO A 252 -45.54 -13.49 -16.79
N SER A 253 -44.66 -14.17 -17.51
CA SER A 253 -44.16 -13.78 -18.82
C SER A 253 -45.30 -13.62 -19.84
N THR A 254 -45.47 -12.43 -20.39
CA THR A 254 -46.30 -12.24 -21.59
C THR A 254 -45.42 -12.30 -22.83
N ARG A 255 -45.81 -13.20 -23.73
CA ARG A 255 -45.27 -13.49 -25.05
C ARG A 255 -44.89 -12.27 -25.89
N ALA A 256 -43.81 -12.44 -26.65
CA ALA A 256 -43.54 -11.72 -27.90
C ALA A 256 -44.67 -11.89 -28.93
N PRO A 257 -44.78 -10.94 -29.87
CA PRO A 257 -44.96 -11.36 -31.26
C PRO A 257 -44.01 -10.62 -32.23
N THR A 258 -43.31 -11.45 -33.02
CA THR A 258 -43.10 -11.33 -34.49
C THR A 258 -42.52 -10.05 -35.12
N ARG A 259 -41.35 -10.23 -35.77
CA ARG A 259 -40.88 -9.45 -36.95
C ARG A 259 -41.93 -9.51 -38.07
N PRO A 260 -41.93 -8.51 -38.97
CA PRO A 260 -41.28 -8.65 -40.29
C PRO A 260 -40.36 -7.44 -40.58
N ALA A 261 -39.15 -7.60 -41.13
CA ALA A 261 -38.79 -7.85 -42.53
C ALA A 261 -38.94 -6.61 -43.46
N ALA A 262 -37.80 -6.29 -44.10
CA ALA A 262 -37.62 -5.59 -45.38
C ALA A 262 -37.78 -4.05 -45.46
N CYS A 263 -36.69 -3.35 -45.82
CA CYS A 263 -36.43 -2.77 -47.16
C CYS A 263 -35.26 -1.75 -47.08
N ARG A 264 -34.17 -1.99 -47.83
CA ARG A 264 -33.74 -1.24 -49.05
C ARG A 264 -33.14 0.14 -48.75
N SER A 265 -31.82 0.30 -48.84
CA SER A 265 -31.01 0.63 -50.03
C SER A 265 -31.12 2.08 -50.49
N THR A 266 -29.98 2.64 -50.93
CA THR A 266 -29.73 3.96 -51.57
C THR A 266 -29.73 5.14 -50.59
N PHE A 267 -28.75 6.05 -50.55
CA PHE A 267 -27.73 6.49 -51.51
C PHE A 267 -26.35 6.58 -50.84
#